data_AF-A0A958LKR5-F1
#
_entry.id   AF-A0A958LKR5-F1
#
_cell.length_a   1.000
_cell.length_b   1.000
_cell.length_c   1.000
_cell.angle_alpha   90.00
_cell.angle_beta   90.00
_cell.angle_gamma   90.00
#
_symmetry.space_group_name_H-M   'P 1'
#
loop_
_entity.id
_entity.type
_entity.pdbx_description
1 polymer ?
#
loop_
_entity_poly.entity_id
_entity_poly.type
_entity_poly.pdbx_seq_one_letter_code
_entity_poly.pdbx_strand_id
1 'polypeptide(L)'
;LIKYRRKSTWNFTLNQRFPEVMAACANAIRPEQKGTWITDQMIRAYLNFHQQGYAHSIECWSEGSLIGGMYGTYVAGVFSGESMFYREKNASKLCLLYLIEGLAQNGISWIDIQMLTPHLEALGAKTISRSSYLKWLDQAKAKASSLAFVGQKN
;
A
#
# COMPACT_ATOMS: atom_id res chain seq x y z
N LEU A 1 -14.39 8.85 -4.95
CA LEU A 1 -13.23 8.90 -4.01
C LEU A 1 -12.85 10.33 -3.64
N ILE A 2 -12.58 11.23 -4.60
CA ILE A 2 -12.20 12.64 -4.34
C ILE A 2 -13.21 13.37 -3.43
N LYS A 3 -14.51 13.22 -3.68
CA LYS A 3 -15.58 13.80 -2.82
C LYS A 3 -15.56 13.24 -1.40
N TYR A 4 -15.20 11.97 -1.22
CA TYR A 4 -15.07 11.35 0.11
C TYR A 4 -13.85 11.90 0.85
N ARG A 5 -12.68 11.94 0.19
CA ARG A 5 -11.44 12.50 0.75
C ARG A 5 -11.62 13.94 1.26
N ARG A 6 -12.31 14.79 0.49
CA ARG A 6 -12.56 16.19 0.85
C ARG A 6 -13.54 16.37 2.02
N LYS A 7 -14.34 15.35 2.33
CA LYS A 7 -15.38 15.40 3.37
C LYS A 7 -14.98 14.67 4.65
N SER A 8 -14.02 13.76 4.56
CA SER A 8 -13.51 13.01 5.70
C SER A 8 -12.48 13.83 6.47
N THR A 9 -12.59 13.89 7.79
CA THR A 9 -11.56 14.39 8.71
C THR A 9 -10.48 13.34 8.98
N TRP A 10 -10.34 12.37 8.07
CA TRP A 10 -9.46 11.23 8.25
C TRP A 10 -8.00 11.63 8.07
N ASN A 11 -7.17 11.14 8.99
CA ASN A 11 -5.73 11.36 8.97
C ASN A 11 -5.01 10.15 8.36
N PHE A 12 -3.90 10.41 7.68
CA PHE A 12 -3.08 9.35 7.08
C PHE A 12 -1.68 9.41 7.66
N THR A 13 -1.15 8.26 8.07
CA THR A 13 0.23 8.14 8.55
C THR A 13 0.97 7.06 7.77
N LEU A 14 2.29 7.10 7.89
CA LEU A 14 3.20 6.11 7.34
C LEU A 14 3.92 5.43 8.50
N ASN A 15 4.04 4.11 8.43
CA ASN A 15 4.90 3.31 9.32
C ASN A 15 4.58 3.46 10.81
N GLN A 16 3.42 4.03 11.17
CA GLN A 16 3.11 4.28 12.57
C GLN A 16 2.67 2.99 13.26
N ARG A 17 1.95 2.12 12.55
CA ARG A 17 1.35 0.88 13.11
C ARG A 17 1.51 -0.32 12.18
N PHE A 18 2.69 -0.52 11.62
CA PHE A 18 2.97 -1.61 10.69
C PHE A 18 2.52 -3.00 11.19
N PRO A 19 2.80 -3.43 12.45
CA PRO A 19 2.34 -4.72 12.95
C PRO A 19 0.81 -4.86 12.98
N GLU A 20 0.11 -3.78 13.37
CA GLU A 20 -1.36 -3.77 13.45
C GLU A 20 -1.99 -3.81 12.06
N VAL A 21 -1.40 -3.11 11.09
CA VAL A 21 -1.83 -3.15 9.68
C VAL A 21 -1.67 -4.57 9.12
N MET A 22 -0.53 -5.22 9.35
CA MET A 22 -0.33 -6.61 8.91
C MET A 22 -1.33 -7.57 9.55
N ALA A 23 -1.54 -7.47 10.87
CA ALA A 23 -2.50 -8.31 11.58
C ALA A 23 -3.93 -8.08 11.06
N ALA A 24 -4.32 -6.83 10.79
CA ALA A 24 -5.62 -6.52 10.22
C ALA A 24 -5.78 -7.04 8.79
N CYS A 25 -4.72 -6.97 7.96
CA CYS A 25 -4.71 -7.57 6.63
C CYS A 25 -4.81 -9.09 6.67
N ALA A 26 -4.15 -9.75 7.62
CA ALA A 26 -4.20 -11.21 7.78
C ALA A 26 -5.60 -11.72 8.12
N ASN A 27 -6.35 -10.92 8.89
CA ASN A 27 -7.71 -11.22 9.35
C ASN A 27 -8.81 -10.59 8.48
N ALA A 28 -8.45 -9.91 7.39
CA ALA A 28 -9.43 -9.23 6.54
C ALA A 28 -10.34 -10.25 5.84
N ILE A 29 -11.64 -10.18 6.11
CA ILE A 29 -12.64 -11.04 5.45
C ILE A 29 -12.80 -10.58 4.00
N ARG A 30 -12.59 -11.51 3.07
CA ARG A 30 -12.71 -11.28 1.64
C ARG A 30 -13.70 -12.33 1.10
N PRO A 31 -14.84 -11.93 0.53
CA PRO A 31 -15.92 -12.86 0.15
C PRO A 31 -15.47 -14.04 -0.69
N GLU A 32 -14.41 -13.88 -1.48
CA GLU A 32 -13.92 -14.88 -2.44
C GLU A 32 -12.62 -15.57 -1.99
N GLN A 33 -12.14 -15.34 -0.76
CA GLN A 33 -10.91 -15.95 -0.25
C GLN A 33 -11.16 -16.68 1.08
N LYS A 34 -10.82 -17.98 1.11
CA LYS A 34 -10.86 -18.83 2.31
C LYS A 34 -9.60 -18.64 3.17
N GLY A 35 -9.36 -17.40 3.61
CA GLY A 35 -8.19 -17.00 4.39
C GLY A 35 -7.14 -16.23 3.58
N THR A 36 -6.04 -15.86 4.24
CA THR A 36 -4.96 -15.06 3.64
C THR A 36 -3.66 -15.84 3.63
N TRP A 37 -2.75 -15.47 2.72
CA TRP A 37 -1.39 -16.02 2.67
C TRP A 37 -0.49 -15.50 3.81
N ILE A 38 -1.02 -14.58 4.63
CA ILE A 38 -0.31 -13.87 5.68
C ILE A 38 -0.28 -14.73 6.93
N THR A 39 0.59 -15.74 6.92
CA THR A 39 0.86 -16.62 8.06
C THR A 39 1.73 -15.92 9.10
N ASP A 40 1.84 -16.48 10.30
CA ASP A 40 2.74 -15.96 11.35
C ASP A 40 4.21 -15.88 10.89
N GLN A 41 4.63 -16.82 10.03
CA GLN A 41 5.98 -16.78 9.45
C GLN A 41 6.13 -15.57 8.53
N MET A 42 5.13 -15.26 7.71
CA MET A 42 5.17 -14.07 6.87
C MET A 42 5.10 -12.78 7.67
N ILE A 43 4.30 -12.73 8.72
CA ILE A 43 4.28 -11.58 9.64
C ILE A 43 5.68 -11.33 10.18
N ARG A 44 6.36 -12.34 10.72
CA ARG A 44 7.74 -12.20 11.23
C ARG A 44 8.72 -11.73 10.16
N ALA A 45 8.65 -12.27 8.94
CA ALA A 45 9.52 -11.88 7.83
C ALA A 45 9.33 -10.40 7.45
N TYR A 46 8.07 -9.96 7.32
CA TYR A 46 7.75 -8.58 6.97
C TYR A 46 8.04 -7.59 8.10
N LEU A 47 7.91 -7.98 9.37
CA LEU A 47 8.35 -7.16 10.51
C LEU A 47 9.86 -6.90 10.46
N ASN A 48 10.66 -7.93 10.17
CA ASN A 48 12.10 -7.76 9.98
C ASN A 48 12.40 -6.86 8.76
N PHE A 49 11.68 -7.04 7.66
CA PHE A 49 11.81 -6.17 6.47
C PHE A 49 11.42 -4.71 6.75
N HIS A 50 10.41 -4.49 7.58
CA HIS A 50 10.02 -3.17 8.03
C HIS A 50 11.11 -2.52 8.87
N GLN A 51 11.71 -3.25 9.81
CA GLN A 51 12.85 -2.77 10.62
C GLN A 51 14.07 -2.40 9.76
N GLN A 52 14.28 -3.10 8.65
CA GLN A 52 15.33 -2.80 7.67
C GLN A 52 14.96 -1.66 6.71
N GLY A 53 13.76 -1.10 6.80
CA GLY A 53 13.29 0.00 5.96
C GLY A 53 12.81 -0.41 4.56
N TYR A 54 12.56 -1.70 4.32
CA TYR A 54 12.07 -2.21 3.04
C TYR A 54 10.56 -2.40 2.97
N ALA A 55 9.90 -2.65 4.11
CA ALA A 55 8.44 -2.78 4.16
C ALA A 55 7.82 -1.55 4.82
N HIS A 56 6.71 -1.09 4.25
CA HIS A 56 6.04 0.14 4.65
C HIS A 56 4.55 -0.08 4.82
N SER A 57 3.96 0.61 5.79
CA SER A 57 2.51 0.65 6.00
C SER A 57 1.98 2.06 5.84
N ILE A 58 0.75 2.16 5.34
CA ILE A 58 -0.04 3.37 5.37
C ILE A 58 -1.26 3.09 6.22
N GLU A 59 -1.51 3.97 7.16
CA GLU A 59 -2.64 3.91 8.08
C GLU A 59 -3.65 5.01 7.76
N CYS A 60 -4.94 4.70 7.86
CA CYS A 60 -6.03 5.66 7.80
C CYS A 60 -6.73 5.70 9.15
N TRP A 61 -6.87 6.90 9.71
CA TRP A 61 -7.37 7.15 11.05
C TRP A 61 -8.63 8.00 11.02
N SER A 62 -9.60 7.69 11.88
CA SER A 62 -10.74 8.53 12.18
C SER A 62 -10.90 8.59 13.69
N GLU A 63 -10.91 9.79 14.27
CA GLU A 63 -11.12 10.00 15.72
C GLU A 63 -10.19 9.14 16.60
N GLY A 64 -8.92 8.99 16.18
CA GLY A 64 -7.91 8.18 16.88
C GLY A 64 -8.01 6.66 16.63
N SER A 65 -9.01 6.19 15.88
CA SER A 65 -9.18 4.78 15.54
C SER A 65 -8.59 4.45 14.16
N LEU A 66 -7.88 3.32 14.07
CA LEU A 66 -7.37 2.79 12.80
C LEU A 66 -8.52 2.19 12.00
N ILE A 67 -8.98 2.88 10.95
CA ILE A 67 -10.17 2.50 10.17
C ILE A 67 -9.84 1.87 8.82
N GLY A 68 -8.57 1.82 8.45
CA GLY A 68 -8.08 1.10 7.29
C GLY A 68 -6.57 1.24 7.15
N GLY A 69 -6.02 0.47 6.22
CA GLY A 69 -4.59 0.53 5.97
C GLY A 69 -4.17 -0.41 4.85
N MET A 70 -2.91 -0.25 4.45
CA MET A 70 -2.26 -1.15 3.52
C MET A 70 -0.78 -1.27 3.86
N TYR A 71 -0.16 -2.37 3.45
CA TYR A 71 1.29 -2.50 3.49
C TYR A 71 1.83 -2.97 2.15
N GLY A 72 3.10 -2.66 1.92
CA GLY A 72 3.83 -3.06 0.74
C GLY A 72 5.33 -3.04 0.99
N THR A 73 6.09 -3.39 -0.04
CA THR A 73 7.54 -3.26 -0.03
C THR A 73 7.98 -2.15 -0.97
N TYR A 74 9.03 -1.44 -0.60
CA TYR A 74 9.74 -0.57 -1.51
C TYR A 74 11.15 -1.07 -1.67
N VAL A 75 11.44 -1.61 -2.85
CA VAL A 75 12.74 -2.20 -3.16
C VAL A 75 13.18 -1.71 -4.52
N ALA A 76 14.39 -1.14 -4.55
CA ALA A 76 15.07 -0.73 -5.77
C ALA A 76 14.19 0.13 -6.71
N GLY A 77 13.53 1.15 -6.16
CA GLY A 77 12.74 2.11 -6.94
C GLY A 77 11.30 1.68 -7.22
N VAL A 78 10.88 0.47 -6.81
CA VAL A 78 9.55 -0.07 -7.05
C VAL A 78 8.81 -0.27 -5.75
N PHE A 79 7.58 0.22 -5.68
CA PHE A 79 6.66 -0.13 -4.62
C PHE A 79 5.78 -1.30 -5.07
N SER A 80 5.77 -2.39 -4.31
CA SER A 80 4.89 -3.54 -4.49
C SER A 80 3.85 -3.54 -3.39
N GLY A 81 2.57 -3.36 -3.76
CA GLY A 81 1.46 -3.37 -2.82
C GLY A 81 1.10 -4.80 -2.44
N GLU A 82 1.19 -5.17 -1.17
CA GLU A 82 1.02 -6.57 -0.74
C GLU A 82 -0.42 -6.86 -0.33
N SER A 83 -0.95 -6.07 0.60
CA SER A 83 -2.32 -6.25 1.08
C SER A 83 -2.88 -4.99 1.71
N MET A 84 -4.21 -4.95 1.82
CA MET A 84 -4.94 -3.86 2.44
C MET A 84 -6.17 -4.39 3.18
N PHE A 85 -6.63 -3.60 4.14
CA PHE A 85 -7.86 -3.83 4.90
C PHE A 85 -8.61 -2.51 5.07
N TYR A 86 -9.91 -2.61 5.34
CA TYR A 86 -10.70 -1.48 5.77
C TYR A 86 -11.73 -1.93 6.81
N ARG A 87 -12.04 -1.04 7.74
CA ARG A 87 -13.17 -1.12 8.68
C ARG A 87 -14.25 -0.13 8.27
N GLU A 88 -13.86 0.98 7.66
CA GLU A 88 -14.78 1.96 7.05
C GLU A 88 -14.68 1.99 5.52
N LYS A 89 -15.83 2.22 4.86
CA LYS A 89 -15.92 2.22 3.40
C LYS A 89 -14.99 3.28 2.81
N ASN A 90 -14.19 2.88 1.82
CA ASN A 90 -13.18 3.70 1.12
C ASN A 90 -11.87 3.95 1.89
N ALA A 91 -11.72 3.53 3.16
CA ALA A 91 -10.48 3.79 3.90
C ALA A 91 -9.23 3.22 3.21
N SER A 92 -9.28 1.95 2.77
CA SER A 92 -8.16 1.33 2.02
C SER A 92 -7.89 1.99 0.66
N LYS A 93 -8.94 2.40 -0.06
CA LYS A 93 -8.81 3.11 -1.34
C LYS A 93 -8.15 4.47 -1.18
N LEU A 94 -8.43 5.17 -0.08
CA LEU A 94 -7.79 6.43 0.24
C LEU A 94 -6.34 6.23 0.72
N CYS A 95 -6.02 5.12 1.40
CA CYS A 95 -4.62 4.74 1.67
C CYS A 95 -3.84 4.56 0.37
N LEU A 96 -4.43 3.87 -0.63
CA LEU A 96 -3.81 3.71 -1.94
C LEU A 96 -3.63 5.05 -2.67
N LEU A 97 -4.61 5.96 -2.58
CA LEU A 97 -4.47 7.30 -3.15
C LEU A 97 -3.35 8.09 -2.46
N TYR A 98 -3.26 8.01 -1.13
CA TYR A 98 -2.18 8.62 -0.35
C TYR A 98 -0.80 8.08 -0.76
N LEU A 99 -0.69 6.76 -0.96
CA LEU A 99 0.50 6.11 -1.50
C LEU A 99 0.89 6.67 -2.87
N ILE A 100 -0.05 6.69 -3.81
CA ILE A 100 0.17 7.15 -5.19
C ILE A 100 0.66 8.60 -5.20
N GLU A 101 0.07 9.46 -4.38
CA GLU A 101 0.49 10.86 -4.26
C GLU A 101 1.92 11.00 -3.72
N GLY A 102 2.27 10.24 -2.68
CA GLY A 102 3.63 10.20 -2.14
C GLY A 102 4.66 9.67 -3.15
N LEU A 103 4.33 8.60 -3.86
CA LEU A 103 5.18 8.02 -4.90
C LEU A 103 5.39 9.00 -6.07
N ALA A 104 4.33 9.67 -6.52
CA ALA A 104 4.39 10.64 -7.60
C ALA A 104 5.30 11.84 -7.25
N GLN A 105 5.28 12.31 -6.00
CA GLN A 105 6.19 13.36 -5.52
C GLN A 105 7.66 12.92 -5.54
N ASN A 106 7.92 11.61 -5.44
CA ASN A 106 9.25 11.02 -5.55
C ASN A 106 9.58 10.58 -6.99
N GLY A 107 8.81 11.01 -7.99
CA GLY A 107 9.04 10.69 -9.40
C GLY A 107 8.74 9.24 -9.79
N ILE A 108 8.06 8.48 -8.93
CA ILE A 108 7.67 7.09 -9.17
C ILE A 108 6.28 7.10 -9.84
N SER A 109 6.19 6.54 -11.05
CA SER A 109 5.00 6.62 -11.89
C SER A 109 4.14 5.36 -11.92
N TRP A 110 4.56 4.29 -11.25
CA TRP A 110 3.83 3.01 -11.25
C TRP A 110 4.05 2.23 -9.94
N ILE A 111 3.13 1.30 -9.68
CA ILE A 111 3.12 0.40 -8.51
C ILE A 111 2.92 -1.01 -9.04
N ASP A 112 3.64 -1.98 -8.48
CA ASP A 112 3.39 -3.39 -8.71
C ASP A 112 2.25 -3.87 -7.81
N ILE A 113 1.21 -4.43 -8.42
CA ILE A 113 0.06 -5.00 -7.72
C ILE A 113 -0.06 -6.52 -7.90
N GLN A 114 0.99 -7.15 -8.46
CA GLN A 114 1.15 -8.57 -8.76
C GLN A 114 0.05 -9.17 -9.64
N MET A 115 -1.18 -9.28 -9.12
CA MET A 115 -2.34 -9.88 -9.76
C MET A 115 -3.45 -8.85 -9.96
N LEU A 116 -3.95 -8.72 -11.19
CA LEU A 116 -5.11 -7.90 -11.48
C LEU A 116 -6.35 -8.52 -10.81
N THR A 117 -7.11 -7.70 -10.09
CA THR A 117 -8.41 -8.06 -9.54
C THR A 117 -9.47 -7.07 -10.03
N PRO A 118 -10.76 -7.43 -10.11
CA PRO A 118 -11.81 -6.48 -10.50
C PRO A 118 -11.82 -5.20 -9.66
N HIS A 119 -11.45 -5.32 -8.37
CA HIS A 119 -11.33 -4.18 -7.47
C HIS A 119 -10.24 -3.19 -7.90
N LEU A 120 -9.05 -3.69 -8.24
CA LEU A 120 -7.91 -2.87 -8.65
C LEU A 120 -8.05 -2.37 -10.09
N GLU A 121 -8.65 -3.17 -10.97
CA GLU A 121 -9.00 -2.76 -12.33
C GLU A 121 -9.95 -1.55 -12.32
N ALA A 122 -10.98 -1.57 -11.46
CA ALA A 122 -11.87 -0.44 -11.26
C ALA A 122 -11.17 0.82 -10.69
N LEU A 123 -9.96 0.68 -10.13
CA LEU A 123 -9.10 1.78 -9.68
C LEU A 123 -8.07 2.21 -10.73
N GLY A 124 -8.08 1.59 -11.92
CA GLY A 124 -7.22 1.95 -13.05
C GLY A 124 -6.00 1.05 -13.25
N ALA A 125 -5.88 -0.05 -12.49
CA ALA A 125 -4.82 -1.03 -12.70
C ALA A 125 -4.99 -1.74 -14.05
N LYS A 126 -3.86 -2.11 -14.68
CA LYS A 126 -3.81 -2.75 -15.99
C LYS A 126 -2.78 -3.87 -15.98
N THR A 127 -3.01 -4.89 -16.80
CA THR A 127 -1.99 -5.90 -17.10
C THR A 127 -0.99 -5.36 -18.12
N ILE A 128 0.27 -5.75 -17.98
CA ILE A 128 1.34 -5.51 -18.95
C ILE A 128 2.05 -6.82 -19.24
N SER A 129 2.74 -6.92 -20.38
CA SER A 129 3.57 -8.09 -20.67
C SER A 129 4.73 -8.17 -19.67
N ARG A 130 5.19 -9.41 -19.39
CA ARG A 130 6.38 -9.64 -18.56
C ARG A 130 7.61 -8.88 -19.07
N SER A 131 7.79 -8.81 -20.39
CA SER A 131 8.91 -8.07 -20.99
C SER A 131 8.84 -6.57 -20.70
N SER A 132 7.65 -5.96 -20.76
CA SER A 132 7.44 -4.55 -20.39
C SER A 132 7.68 -4.33 -18.90
N TYR A 133 7.19 -5.23 -18.04
CA TYR A 133 7.43 -5.16 -16.59
C TYR A 133 8.93 -5.17 -16.27
N LEU A 134 9.69 -6.12 -16.83
CA LEU A 134 11.14 -6.22 -16.59
C LEU A 134 11.89 -4.97 -17.07
N LYS A 135 11.48 -4.39 -18.20
CA LYS A 135 12.03 -3.12 -18.69
C LYS A 135 11.75 -1.96 -17.73
N TRP A 136 10.54 -1.86 -17.20
CA TRP A 136 10.17 -0.81 -16.23
C TRP A 136 10.89 -1.00 -14.90
N LEU A 137 11.04 -2.24 -14.44
CA LEU A 137 11.78 -2.60 -13.24
C LEU A 137 13.25 -2.16 -13.36
N ASP A 138 13.91 -2.44 -14.48
CA ASP A 138 15.30 -2.03 -14.71
C ASP A 138 15.48 -0.51 -14.69
N GLN A 139 14.54 0.21 -15.33
CA GLN A 139 14.50 1.67 -15.31
C GLN A 139 14.27 2.26 -13.90
N ALA A 140 13.43 1.60 -13.09
CA ALA A 140 13.17 2.02 -11.71
C ALA A 140 14.41 1.82 -10.82
N LYS A 141 15.12 0.70 -10.98
CA LYS A 141 16.38 0.42 -10.27
C LYS A 141 17.43 1.49 -10.49
N ALA A 142 17.57 1.96 -11.73
CA ALA A 142 18.51 3.03 -12.09
C ALA A 142 18.17 4.39 -11.45
N LYS A 143 16.94 4.59 -10.98
CA LYS A 143 16.45 5.83 -10.37
C LYS A 143 16.12 5.68 -8.87
N ALA A 144 16.51 4.55 -8.27
CA ALA A 144 16.16 4.24 -6.89
C ALA A 144 16.71 5.32 -5.95
N SER A 145 15.83 5.83 -5.09
CA SER A 145 16.15 6.79 -4.05
C SER A 145 15.43 6.39 -2.77
N SER A 146 15.79 6.97 -1.63
CA SER A 146 15.02 6.77 -0.40
C SER A 146 13.62 7.37 -0.57
N LEU A 147 12.58 6.61 -0.23
CA LEU A 147 11.21 7.11 -0.22
C LEU A 147 11.04 8.20 0.84
N ALA A 148 10.97 9.46 0.41
CA ALA A 148 10.59 10.57 1.27
C ALA A 148 9.08 10.79 1.14
N PHE A 149 8.28 10.15 1.99
CA PHE A 149 6.88 10.53 2.11
C PHE A 149 6.81 11.85 2.89
N VAL A 150 6.61 12.94 2.18
CA VAL A 150 6.33 14.23 2.80
C VAL A 150 4.94 14.10 3.42
N GLY A 151 4.90 14.04 4.75
CA GLY A 151 3.65 14.13 5.49
C GLY A 151 2.91 15.37 5.01
N GLN A 152 1.71 15.19 4.44
CA GLN A 152 0.80 16.30 4.20
C GLN A 152 0.62 16.97 5.56
N LYS A 153 1.22 18.15 5.74
CA LYS A 153 0.78 19.06 6.79
C LYS A 153 -0.72 19.25 6.60
N ASN A 154 -1.45 18.94 7.66
CA ASN A 154 -2.89 19.13 7.87
C ASN A 154 -3.46 20.31 7.07
#